data_AF-A0A0R3QGK8-F1
#
_entry.id   AF-A0A0R3QGK8-F1
#
_cell.length_a   1.000
_cell.length_b   1.000
_cell.length_c   1.000
_cell.angle_alpha   90.00
_cell.angle_beta   90.00
_cell.angle_gamma   90.00
#
_symmetry.space_group_name_H-M   'P 1'
#
loop_
_entity.id
_entity.type
_entity.pdbx_description
1 polymer ?
#
loop_
_entity_poly.entity_id
_entity_poly.type
_entity_poly.pdbx_seq_one_letter_code
_entity_poly.pdbx_strand_id
1 'polypeptide(L)'
;LDPHNENDGAPPINLELGRGLHTITPRGHLVVNISTTLRLQCLFPRKKGQPRWEVSTTYRKYPQSWVEINLPGKSDMDAYELTVTAARPEDGGFFHCILPNGHRNTVKIIVKDQKCMPFTNSTNLQIFYTSPHLFIGTVAQFSCGSGFYVDGPRSSTCLSSGKWSHTLPKCRGMIGFW
;
A
#
# COMPACT_ATOMS: atom_id res chain seq x y z
N LEU A 1 -3.43 11.16 7.33
CA LEU A 1 -4.56 10.43 7.92
C LEU A 1 -4.37 10.55 9.42
N ASP A 2 -4.83 11.67 9.99
CA ASP A 2 -4.75 11.93 11.42
C ASP A 2 -5.94 11.23 12.10
N PRO A 3 -5.70 10.25 12.98
CA PRO A 3 -6.76 9.48 13.64
C PRO A 3 -7.54 10.29 14.70
N HIS A 4 -7.07 11.49 15.06
CA HIS A 4 -7.72 12.31 16.08
C HIS A 4 -8.53 13.46 15.51
N ASN A 5 -8.16 13.97 14.32
CA ASN A 5 -8.81 15.06 13.58
C ASN A 5 -9.59 16.04 14.47
N GLU A 6 -8.91 16.58 15.48
CA GLU A 6 -9.55 17.22 16.63
C GLU A 6 -10.04 18.65 16.31
N ASN A 7 -9.71 19.19 15.12
CA ASN A 7 -10.03 20.57 14.73
C ASN A 7 -10.47 20.77 13.27
N ASP A 8 -10.64 19.72 12.47
CA ASP A 8 -11.11 19.88 11.09
C ASP A 8 -12.33 19.00 10.89
N GLY A 9 -13.47 19.57 10.49
CA GLY A 9 -14.76 18.89 10.49
C GLY A 9 -14.85 17.56 9.72
N ALA A 10 -13.83 17.16 8.97
CA ALA A 10 -13.78 15.94 8.19
C ALA A 10 -13.86 14.65 9.05
N PRO A 11 -14.66 13.64 8.65
CA PRO A 11 -14.68 12.36 9.34
C PRO A 11 -13.32 11.63 9.29
N PRO A 12 -12.84 11.02 10.39
CA PRO A 12 -11.68 10.15 10.33
C PRO A 12 -12.03 8.86 9.57
N ILE A 13 -11.17 8.50 8.62
CA ILE A 13 -11.25 7.23 7.88
C ILE A 13 -10.10 6.35 8.35
N ASN A 14 -10.44 5.23 8.98
CA ASN A 14 -9.49 4.16 9.26
C ASN A 14 -9.42 3.20 8.07
N LEU A 15 -8.22 2.72 7.75
CA LEU A 15 -7.99 1.79 6.66
C LEU A 15 -7.49 0.49 7.25
N GLU A 16 -8.29 -0.57 7.09
CA GLU A 16 -7.87 -1.92 7.38
C GLU A 16 -7.64 -2.68 6.08
N LEU A 17 -6.49 -3.35 6.01
CA LEU A 17 -6.09 -4.15 4.87
C LEU A 17 -5.94 -5.59 5.35
N GLY A 18 -6.44 -6.54 4.56
CA GLY A 18 -6.19 -7.95 4.81
C GLY A 18 -4.72 -8.33 4.58
N ARG A 19 -4.46 -9.53 4.06
CA ARG A 19 -3.10 -9.98 3.68
C ARG A 19 -2.49 -9.26 2.47
N GLY A 20 -2.90 -8.02 2.17
CA GLY A 20 -2.43 -7.26 1.01
C GLY A 20 -1.36 -6.25 1.38
N LEU A 21 -0.41 -6.04 0.47
CA LEU A 21 0.57 -4.96 0.55
C LEU A 21 -0.07 -3.65 0.07
N HIS A 22 0.31 -2.56 0.71
CA HIS A 22 -0.17 -1.23 0.37
C HIS A 22 0.95 -0.20 0.45
N THR A 23 0.70 0.96 -0.16
CA THR A 23 1.49 2.14 0.07
C THR A 23 0.67 3.40 -0.03
N ILE A 24 1.16 4.47 0.58
CA ILE A 24 0.61 5.81 0.43
C ILE A 24 1.61 6.60 -0.40
N THR A 25 1.15 7.13 -1.53
CA THR A 25 1.97 8.01 -2.37
C THR A 25 2.25 9.35 -1.65
N PRO A 26 3.28 10.12 -2.04
CA PRO A 26 3.52 11.46 -1.49
C PRO A 26 2.34 12.43 -1.67
N ARG A 27 1.44 12.14 -2.61
CA ARG A 27 0.20 12.90 -2.85
C ARG A 27 -0.98 12.43 -1.98
N GLY A 28 -0.77 11.47 -1.09
CA GLY A 28 -1.81 10.92 -0.21
C GLY A 28 -2.70 9.85 -0.83
N HIS A 29 -2.44 9.39 -2.07
CA HIS A 29 -3.22 8.30 -2.67
C HIS A 29 -2.82 6.95 -2.09
N LEU A 30 -3.80 6.10 -1.81
CA LEU A 30 -3.62 4.73 -1.40
C LEU A 30 -3.44 3.84 -2.64
N VAL A 31 -2.34 3.10 -2.69
CA VAL A 31 -2.08 2.11 -3.75
C VAL A 31 -2.09 0.72 -3.12
N VAL A 32 -2.86 -0.18 -3.72
CA VAL A 32 -3.07 -1.54 -3.22
C VAL A 32 -2.92 -2.54 -4.36
N ASN A 33 -2.44 -3.73 -4.03
CA ASN A 33 -2.28 -4.80 -5.01
C ASN A 33 -3.63 -5.37 -5.45
N ILE A 34 -3.65 -5.97 -6.64
CA ILE A 34 -4.81 -6.70 -7.15
C ILE A 34 -5.11 -7.87 -6.19
N SER A 35 -6.38 -8.25 -6.10
CA SER A 35 -6.89 -9.28 -5.18
C SER A 35 -6.78 -8.94 -3.69
N THR A 36 -6.33 -7.73 -3.32
CA THR A 36 -6.36 -7.27 -1.93
C THR A 36 -7.80 -7.04 -1.47
N THR A 37 -8.11 -7.44 -0.24
CA THR A 37 -9.37 -7.03 0.41
C THR A 37 -9.14 -5.76 1.22
N LEU A 38 -9.89 -4.71 0.90
CA LEU A 38 -9.83 -3.40 1.55
C LEU A 38 -11.07 -3.23 2.44
N ARG A 39 -10.87 -2.72 3.65
CA ARG A 39 -11.94 -2.29 4.54
C ARG A 39 -11.73 -0.83 4.87
N LEU A 40 -12.64 0.00 4.37
CA LEU A 40 -12.65 1.44 4.64
C LEU A 40 -13.64 1.70 5.76
N GLN A 41 -13.15 2.15 6.92
CA GLN A 41 -13.96 2.35 8.11
C GLN A 41 -14.12 3.84 8.37
N CYS A 42 -15.34 4.34 8.21
CA CYS A 42 -15.64 5.71 8.59
C CYS A 42 -16.03 5.75 10.07
N LEU A 43 -15.19 6.38 10.89
CA LEU A 43 -15.37 6.41 12.34
C LEU A 43 -16.48 7.41 12.70
N PHE A 44 -17.57 6.93 13.27
CA PHE A 44 -18.70 7.77 13.66
C PHE A 44 -19.55 7.09 14.76
N PRO A 45 -19.96 7.82 15.82
CA PRO A 45 -20.84 7.26 16.85
C PRO A 45 -22.22 6.91 16.27
N ARG A 46 -22.63 5.64 16.33
CA ARG A 46 -23.90 5.18 15.74
C ARG A 46 -25.12 5.90 16.30
N LYS A 47 -25.06 6.32 17.57
CA LYS A 47 -26.12 7.11 18.24
C LYS A 47 -26.36 8.50 17.62
N LYS A 48 -25.39 9.05 16.88
CA LYS A 48 -25.49 10.39 16.24
C LYS A 48 -26.02 10.34 14.81
N GLY A 49 -26.32 9.14 14.28
CA GLY A 49 -26.80 8.93 12.92
C GLY A 49 -25.91 7.98 12.12
N GLN A 50 -26.13 7.94 10.80
CA GLN A 50 -25.42 7.04 9.90
C GLN A 50 -24.67 7.79 8.79
N PRO A 51 -23.35 7.61 8.66
CA PRO A 51 -22.59 8.18 7.56
C PRO A 51 -22.86 7.42 6.25
N ARG A 52 -22.54 8.07 5.13
CA ARG A 52 -22.71 7.58 3.76
C ARG A 52 -21.36 7.39 3.09
N TRP A 53 -21.18 6.25 2.42
CA TRP A 53 -20.11 6.10 1.43
C TRP A 53 -20.59 6.49 0.04
N GLU A 54 -19.83 7.37 -0.61
CA GLU A 54 -20.03 7.74 -2.00
C GLU A 54 -18.75 7.42 -2.78
N VAL A 55 -18.87 6.66 -3.86
CA VAL A 55 -17.72 6.15 -4.63
C VAL A 55 -17.81 6.67 -6.06
N SER A 56 -16.68 7.11 -6.61
CA SER A 56 -16.63 7.69 -7.96
C SER A 56 -16.69 6.66 -9.08
N THR A 57 -16.32 5.40 -8.82
CA THR A 57 -16.39 4.32 -9.81
C THR A 57 -17.81 3.76 -9.90
N THR A 58 -18.24 3.43 -11.11
CA THR A 58 -19.53 2.76 -11.38
C THR A 58 -19.37 1.26 -11.58
N TYR A 59 -18.17 0.72 -11.40
CA TYR A 59 -17.84 -0.67 -11.72
C TYR A 59 -18.72 -1.69 -10.99
N ARG A 60 -18.89 -1.53 -9.67
CA ARG A 60 -19.75 -2.39 -8.85
C ARG A 60 -20.22 -1.68 -7.58
N LYS A 61 -21.18 -2.29 -6.90
CA LYS A 61 -21.60 -1.88 -5.56
C LYS A 61 -20.78 -2.61 -4.50
N TYR A 62 -20.44 -1.89 -3.44
CA TYR A 62 -19.63 -2.41 -2.34
C TYR A 62 -20.50 -2.64 -1.11
N PRO A 63 -20.40 -3.80 -0.45
CA PRO A 63 -21.07 -4.05 0.81
C PRO A 63 -20.68 -3.01 1.86
N GLN A 64 -21.68 -2.55 2.62
CA GLN A 64 -21.51 -1.58 3.69
C GLN A 64 -22.22 -2.06 4.96
N SER A 65 -21.56 -1.96 6.10
CA SER A 65 -22.11 -2.42 7.38
C SER A 65 -21.49 -1.70 8.57
N TRP A 66 -22.24 -1.62 9.67
CA TRP A 66 -21.70 -1.21 10.96
C TRP A 66 -20.74 -2.27 11.49
N VAL A 67 -19.61 -1.83 12.02
CA VAL A 67 -18.63 -2.66 12.73
C VAL A 67 -18.30 -2.00 14.06
N GLU A 68 -18.23 -2.82 15.11
CA GLU A 68 -17.80 -2.39 16.43
C GLU A 68 -16.27 -2.30 16.44
N ILE A 69 -15.73 -1.17 16.88
CA ILE A 69 -14.27 -1.00 16.99
C ILE A 69 -13.89 -0.91 18.45
N ASN A 70 -13.07 -1.86 18.89
CA ASN A 70 -12.45 -1.84 20.22
C ASN A 70 -11.12 -1.06 20.16
N LEU A 71 -11.18 0.27 20.11
CA LEU A 71 -10.00 1.12 20.24
C LEU A 71 -9.69 1.39 21.71
N PRO A 72 -8.45 1.15 22.19
CA PRO A 72 -8.07 1.48 23.56
C PRO A 72 -8.22 2.99 23.79
N GLY A 73 -9.07 3.38 24.74
CA GLY A 73 -9.34 4.77 25.11
C GLY A 73 -10.53 5.45 24.41
N LYS A 74 -11.27 4.76 23.52
CA LYS A 74 -12.49 5.29 22.88
C LYS A 74 -13.59 4.21 22.80
N SER A 75 -14.36 4.06 23.88
CA SER A 75 -15.41 3.05 24.04
C SER A 75 -16.78 3.41 23.42
N ASP A 76 -16.89 4.53 22.69
CA ASP A 76 -18.15 5.08 22.17
C ASP A 76 -18.07 5.46 20.68
N MET A 77 -17.17 4.81 19.95
CA MET A 77 -16.95 5.03 18.51
C MET A 77 -17.21 3.74 17.75
N ASP A 78 -18.16 3.78 16.82
CA ASP A 78 -18.40 2.72 15.85
C ASP A 78 -17.74 3.08 14.51
N ALA A 79 -17.70 2.13 13.58
CA ALA A 79 -17.41 2.44 12.18
C ALA A 79 -18.49 1.95 11.24
N TYR A 80 -18.73 2.76 10.21
CA TYR A 80 -19.45 2.31 9.03
C TYR A 80 -18.43 1.87 7.98
N GLU A 81 -18.30 0.56 7.82
CA GLU A 81 -17.31 -0.09 6.97
C GLU A 81 -17.84 -0.26 5.55
N LEU A 82 -17.01 0.05 4.55
CA LEU A 82 -17.18 -0.35 3.16
C LEU A 82 -16.10 -1.37 2.82
N THR A 83 -16.49 -2.54 2.30
CA THR A 83 -15.55 -3.60 1.93
C THR A 83 -15.39 -3.74 0.42
N VAL A 84 -14.15 -3.67 -0.06
CA VAL A 84 -13.78 -4.04 -1.43
C VAL A 84 -13.12 -5.42 -1.38
N THR A 85 -13.83 -6.45 -1.85
CA THR A 85 -13.29 -7.82 -1.91
C THR A 85 -12.60 -8.09 -3.23
N ALA A 86 -11.42 -8.71 -3.17
CA ALA A 86 -10.61 -9.07 -4.34
C ALA A 86 -10.47 -7.88 -5.32
N ALA A 87 -9.81 -6.81 -4.85
CA ALA A 87 -9.71 -5.54 -5.58
C ALA A 87 -9.20 -5.72 -7.02
N ARG A 88 -9.84 -5.02 -7.96
CA ARG A 88 -9.48 -4.97 -9.38
C ARG A 88 -9.13 -3.55 -9.81
N PRO A 89 -8.37 -3.35 -10.91
CA PRO A 89 -8.03 -2.01 -11.41
C PRO A 89 -9.25 -1.07 -11.57
N GLU A 90 -10.41 -1.61 -11.93
CA GLU A 90 -11.66 -0.87 -12.13
C GLU A 90 -12.31 -0.38 -10.82
N ASP A 91 -11.93 -0.95 -9.67
CA ASP A 91 -12.32 -0.45 -8.34
C ASP A 91 -11.57 0.85 -7.99
N GLY A 92 -10.55 1.23 -8.75
CA GLY A 92 -9.79 2.46 -8.55
C GLY A 92 -10.67 3.70 -8.69
N GLY A 93 -10.55 4.62 -7.75
CA GLY A 93 -11.41 5.80 -7.70
C GLY A 93 -11.30 6.58 -6.39
N PHE A 94 -12.21 7.53 -6.22
CA PHE A 94 -12.39 8.28 -4.99
C PHE A 94 -13.49 7.65 -4.15
N PHE A 95 -13.20 7.47 -2.86
CA PHE A 95 -14.13 6.98 -1.86
C PHE A 95 -14.32 8.07 -0.83
N HIS A 96 -15.55 8.56 -0.72
CA HIS A 96 -15.93 9.65 0.16
C HIS A 96 -16.72 9.08 1.33
N CYS A 97 -16.25 9.30 2.56
CA CYS A 97 -17.13 9.19 3.72
C CYS A 97 -17.78 10.54 3.97
N ILE A 98 -19.10 10.56 4.01
CA ILE A 98 -19.92 11.77 4.21
C ILE A 98 -20.72 11.56 5.50
N LEU A 99 -20.50 12.44 6.47
CA LEU A 99 -21.23 12.45 7.73
C LEU A 99 -22.63 13.08 7.56
N PRO A 100 -23.57 12.82 8.49
CA PRO A 100 -24.90 13.45 8.47
C PRO A 100 -24.87 14.99 8.53
N ASN A 101 -23.82 15.58 9.08
CA ASN A 101 -23.61 17.04 9.14
C ASN A 101 -23.08 17.64 7.82
N GLY A 102 -22.90 16.82 6.77
CA GLY A 102 -22.40 17.25 5.47
C GLY A 102 -20.88 17.29 5.34
N HIS A 103 -20.14 17.13 6.45
CA HIS A 103 -18.68 17.03 6.37
C HIS A 103 -18.27 15.74 5.69
N ARG A 104 -17.21 15.81 4.87
CA ARG A 104 -16.73 14.66 4.11
C ARG A 104 -15.22 14.53 4.14
N ASN A 105 -14.76 13.30 4.14
CA ASN A 105 -13.35 12.95 3.94
C ASN A 105 -13.23 12.02 2.75
N THR A 106 -12.11 12.08 2.03
CA THR A 106 -11.92 11.40 0.76
C THR A 106 -10.61 10.64 0.74
N VAL A 107 -10.65 9.38 0.30
CA VAL A 107 -9.45 8.60 -0.04
C VAL A 107 -9.47 8.26 -1.52
N LYS A 108 -8.34 8.47 -2.21
CA LYS A 108 -8.14 8.01 -3.58
C LYS A 108 -7.44 6.66 -3.56
N ILE A 109 -8.09 5.64 -4.12
CA ILE A 109 -7.59 4.28 -4.21
C ILE A 109 -7.15 3.99 -5.63
N ILE A 110 -5.95 3.44 -5.77
CA ILE A 110 -5.38 2.97 -7.03
C ILE A 110 -5.09 1.49 -6.85
N VAL A 111 -5.78 0.65 -7.61
CA VAL A 111 -5.56 -0.79 -7.58
C VAL A 111 -4.62 -1.16 -8.72
N LYS A 112 -3.40 -1.57 -8.38
CA LYS A 112 -2.42 -2.06 -9.35
C LYS A 112 -1.41 -2.95 -8.65
N ASP A 113 -0.95 -3.97 -9.38
CA ASP A 113 0.21 -4.72 -8.94
C ASP A 113 1.46 -3.89 -9.19
N GLN A 114 1.93 -3.26 -8.11
CA GLN A 114 3.17 -2.54 -8.14
C GLN A 114 4.31 -3.57 -8.07
N LYS A 115 4.97 -3.74 -9.21
CA LYS A 115 6.15 -4.60 -9.38
C LYS A 115 7.34 -3.77 -9.80
N CYS A 116 8.53 -4.19 -9.37
CA CYS A 116 9.76 -3.61 -9.86
C CYS A 116 10.14 -4.23 -11.20
N MET A 117 10.75 -3.43 -12.08
CA MET A 117 11.34 -3.96 -13.30
C MET A 117 12.53 -4.86 -12.94
N PRO A 118 12.69 -6.04 -13.57
CA PRO A 118 13.87 -6.87 -13.34
C PRO A 118 15.12 -6.06 -13.70
N PHE A 119 16.17 -6.22 -12.91
CA PHE A 119 17.48 -5.70 -13.28
C PHE A 119 17.95 -6.37 -14.58
N THR A 120 18.58 -5.59 -15.46
CA THR A 120 19.25 -6.13 -16.64
C THR A 120 20.53 -6.84 -16.24
N ASN A 121 20.76 -8.06 -16.74
CA ASN A 121 21.99 -8.80 -16.47
C ASN A 121 23.21 -8.00 -16.93
N SER A 122 24.19 -7.86 -16.04
CA SER A 122 25.51 -7.31 -16.32
C SER A 122 26.53 -8.44 -16.30
N THR A 123 27.60 -8.33 -17.08
CA THR A 123 28.72 -9.28 -17.04
C THR A 123 29.28 -9.39 -15.61
N ASN A 124 29.51 -10.63 -15.17
CA ASN A 124 30.03 -11.03 -13.85
C ASN A 124 29.11 -10.77 -12.64
N LEU A 125 27.95 -10.11 -12.81
CA LEU A 125 26.98 -9.87 -11.74
C LEU A 125 25.86 -10.93 -11.79
N GLN A 126 25.68 -11.64 -10.68
CA GLN A 126 24.60 -12.59 -10.46
C GLN A 126 23.55 -11.95 -9.55
N ILE A 127 22.27 -12.14 -9.90
CA ILE A 127 21.13 -11.53 -9.22
C ILE A 127 20.15 -12.63 -8.82
N PHE A 128 19.88 -12.75 -7.53
CA PHE A 128 18.94 -13.72 -6.97
C PHE A 128 17.74 -12.99 -6.35
N TYR A 129 16.53 -13.30 -6.81
CA TYR A 129 15.31 -12.70 -6.27
C TYR A 129 14.65 -13.65 -5.28
N THR A 130 14.12 -13.12 -4.17
CA THR A 130 13.33 -13.91 -3.21
C THR A 130 11.96 -14.31 -3.75
N SER A 131 11.48 -13.69 -4.83
CA SER A 131 10.21 -13.99 -5.49
C SER A 131 10.28 -13.71 -6.99
N PRO A 132 9.70 -14.57 -7.86
CA PRO A 132 9.70 -14.36 -9.31
C PRO A 132 8.75 -13.24 -9.76
N HIS A 133 7.78 -12.86 -8.92
CA HIS A 133 6.75 -11.88 -9.30
C HIS A 133 7.16 -10.42 -9.02
N LEU A 134 8.33 -10.19 -8.39
CA LEU A 134 8.94 -8.86 -8.16
C LEU A 134 8.01 -7.82 -7.51
N PHE A 135 7.06 -8.28 -6.68
CA PHE A 135 6.17 -7.41 -5.92
C PHE A 135 6.94 -6.58 -4.88
N ILE A 136 6.30 -5.55 -4.35
CA ILE A 136 6.79 -4.77 -3.20
C ILE A 136 7.29 -5.73 -2.10
N GLY A 137 8.45 -5.43 -1.52
CA GLY A 137 9.09 -6.25 -0.50
C GLY A 137 9.94 -7.41 -1.04
N THR A 138 9.87 -7.72 -2.34
CA THR A 138 10.81 -8.65 -2.97
C THR A 138 12.23 -8.12 -2.79
N VAL A 139 13.17 -9.00 -2.42
CA VAL A 139 14.58 -8.66 -2.23
C VAL A 139 15.38 -9.26 -3.38
N ALA A 140 16.16 -8.41 -4.05
CA ALA A 140 17.21 -8.80 -4.99
C ALA A 140 18.52 -8.88 -4.21
N GLN A 141 19.19 -10.02 -4.25
CA GLN A 141 20.52 -10.25 -3.68
C GLN A 141 21.55 -10.27 -4.81
N PHE A 142 22.69 -9.62 -4.58
CA PHE A 142 23.75 -9.45 -5.56
C PHE A 142 24.99 -10.23 -5.17
N SER A 143 25.54 -11.00 -6.10
CA SER A 143 26.85 -11.63 -5.97
C SER A 143 27.66 -11.46 -7.25
N CYS A 144 28.98 -11.52 -7.14
CA CYS A 144 29.88 -11.51 -8.28
C CYS A 144 30.45 -12.91 -8.50
N GLY A 145 30.76 -13.23 -9.76
CA GLY A 145 31.47 -14.46 -10.11
C GLY A 145 32.88 -14.53 -9.49
N SER A 146 33.50 -15.71 -9.57
CA SER A 146 34.84 -15.97 -9.02
C SER A 146 35.88 -14.95 -9.50
N GLY A 147 36.74 -14.49 -8.57
CA GLY A 147 37.75 -13.47 -8.85
C GLY A 147 37.26 -12.03 -8.76
N PHE A 148 35.98 -11.80 -8.44
CA PHE A 148 35.39 -10.47 -8.27
C PHE A 148 34.67 -10.34 -6.93
N TYR A 149 34.60 -9.13 -6.39
CA TYR A 149 33.79 -8.78 -5.23
C TYR A 149 32.73 -7.71 -5.58
N VAL A 150 31.63 -7.71 -4.82
CA VAL A 150 30.56 -6.72 -4.95
C VAL A 150 31.03 -5.39 -4.38
N ASP A 151 31.17 -4.38 -5.25
CA ASP A 151 31.42 -2.99 -4.91
C ASP A 151 30.10 -2.20 -4.95
N GLY A 152 29.57 -1.90 -3.76
CA GLY A 152 28.29 -1.23 -3.57
C GLY A 152 27.31 -2.07 -2.73
N PRO A 153 25.99 -1.82 -2.86
CA PRO A 153 24.97 -2.52 -2.09
C PRO A 153 24.95 -4.02 -2.43
N ARG A 154 24.78 -4.88 -1.42
CA ARG A 154 24.66 -6.34 -1.60
C ARG A 154 23.24 -6.82 -1.85
N SER A 155 22.27 -5.95 -1.60
CA SER A 155 20.86 -6.25 -1.86
C SER A 155 20.09 -4.98 -2.17
N SER A 156 18.91 -5.17 -2.76
CA SER A 156 17.96 -4.11 -3.05
C SER A 156 16.54 -4.62 -2.86
N THR A 157 15.66 -3.80 -2.29
CA THR A 157 14.28 -4.18 -1.98
C THR A 157 13.34 -3.45 -2.92
N CYS A 158 12.35 -4.15 -3.47
CA CYS A 158 11.33 -3.52 -4.29
C CYS A 158 10.47 -2.59 -3.45
N LEU A 159 10.58 -1.30 -3.69
CA LEU A 159 9.84 -0.28 -2.96
C LEU A 159 8.45 -0.11 -3.53
N SER A 160 7.60 0.50 -2.73
CA SER A 160 6.26 0.88 -3.13
C SER A 160 6.19 1.88 -4.29
N SER A 161 7.27 2.59 -4.57
CA SER A 161 7.43 3.42 -5.76
C SER A 161 7.52 2.60 -7.06
N GLY A 162 7.63 1.27 -6.98
CA GLY A 162 7.91 0.39 -8.13
C GLY A 162 9.37 0.47 -8.57
N LYS A 163 10.23 1.09 -7.75
CA LYS A 163 11.67 1.16 -7.95
C LYS A 163 12.37 0.32 -6.89
N TRP A 164 13.53 -0.18 -7.25
CA TRP A 164 14.46 -0.80 -6.31
C TRP A 164 15.04 0.23 -5.34
N SER A 165 15.26 -0.15 -4.08
CA SER A 165 15.82 0.73 -3.04
C SER A 165 17.23 1.21 -3.36
N HIS A 166 17.98 0.39 -4.07
CA HIS A 166 19.32 0.67 -4.57
C HIS A 166 19.47 0.22 -6.03
N THR A 167 20.38 0.88 -6.75
CA THR A 167 20.80 0.50 -8.11
C THR A 167 21.76 -0.69 -8.09
N LEU A 168 22.06 -1.24 -9.27
CA LEU A 168 23.01 -2.34 -9.41
C LEU A 168 24.41 -1.97 -8.88
N PRO A 169 25.07 -2.85 -8.10
CA PRO A 169 26.46 -2.68 -7.73
C PRO A 169 27.38 -3.01 -8.91
N LYS A 170 28.67 -2.73 -8.76
CA LYS A 170 29.71 -3.14 -9.71
C LYS A 170 30.46 -4.37 -9.19
N CYS A 171 30.93 -5.22 -10.09
CA CYS A 171 31.87 -6.27 -9.75
C CYS A 171 33.30 -5.76 -9.98
N ARG A 172 34.11 -5.67 -8.92
CA ARG A 172 35.52 -5.31 -9.01
C ARG A 172 36.39 -6.54 -8.86
N GLY A 173 37.40 -6.66 -9.71
CA GLY A 173 38.37 -7.75 -9.64
C GLY A 173 39.12 -7.70 -8.31
N MET A 174 39.30 -8.85 -7.68
CA MET A 174 40.21 -8.98 -6.55
C MET A 174 41.63 -8.85 -7.10
N ILE A 175 42.29 -7.73 -6.84
CA ILE A 175 43.72 -7.57 -7.17
C ILE A 175 44.48 -8.47 -6.20
N GLY A 176 44.90 -9.64 -6.67
CA GLY A 176 45.88 -10.46 -5.96
C GLY A 176 47.23 -9.79 -6.03
N PHE A 177 47.73 -9.29 -4.90
CA PHE A 177 49.17 -9.09 -4.74
C PHE A 177 49.78 -10.49 -4.55
N TRP A 178 50.44 -10.97 -5.60
CA TRP A 178 51.30 -12.15 -5.56
C TRP A 178 52.62 -11.81 -4.88
#